data_AF-A0A835Y5M2-F1
#
_entry.id   AF-A0A835Y5M2-F1
#
_cell.length_a   1.000
_cell.length_b   1.000
_cell.length_c   1.000
_cell.angle_alpha   90.00
_cell.angle_beta   90.00
_cell.angle_gamma   90.00
#
_symmetry.space_group_name_H-M   'P 1'
#
loop_
_entity.id
_entity.type
_entity.pdbx_description
1 polymer ?
#
loop_
_entity_poly.entity_id
_entity_poly.type
_entity_poly.pdbx_seq_one_letter_code
_entity_poly.pdbx_strand_id
1 'polypeptide(L)'
;MAPPGPSSSAALAATSPAAASPAAVAAAAAAAAGSSRRDPDAAVALLHAAGDDMEALAEAIAEAAFLDATPGEHRQKLRAARTRLRNLLAAAARADAADRSPHARSEYSVDDFERLTVQYEKLNWRMVSKPGGATVKPDDFYRLYALHMQATRGDVEGERPMWAERGGLDFEGRSRWDAWAALRGSDPPKCALRFVRLFHEFSPAALYKDTRAAVLGAAAS
;
A
#
# COMPACT_ATOMS: atom_id res chain seq x y z
N MET A 1 9.91 98.58 -30.86
CA MET A 1 9.99 97.42 -31.78
C MET A 1 11.41 96.89 -31.66
N ALA A 2 11.58 95.75 -30.98
CA ALA A 2 12.86 95.25 -30.45
C ALA A 2 13.70 94.51 -31.51
N PRO A 3 15.04 94.58 -31.42
CA PRO A 3 15.94 93.60 -32.06
C PRO A 3 16.94 93.00 -31.04
N PRO A 4 17.88 92.13 -31.48
CA PRO A 4 17.76 90.68 -31.62
C PRO A 4 18.44 89.91 -30.47
N GLY A 5 18.01 88.67 -30.25
CA GLY A 5 18.56 87.80 -29.19
C GLY A 5 19.94 87.20 -29.53
N PRO A 6 20.75 86.87 -28.51
CA PRO A 6 21.89 85.98 -28.68
C PRO A 6 21.65 84.59 -28.07
N SER A 7 22.25 83.63 -28.76
CA SER A 7 22.34 82.20 -28.50
C SER A 7 22.79 81.82 -27.08
N SER A 8 22.29 80.69 -26.57
CA SER A 8 22.99 79.87 -25.60
C SER A 8 22.75 78.38 -25.87
N SER A 9 23.84 77.71 -26.23
CA SER A 9 23.99 76.26 -26.18
C SER A 9 23.87 75.75 -24.75
N ALA A 10 23.11 74.68 -24.54
CA ALA A 10 23.27 73.81 -23.37
C ALA A 10 23.09 72.35 -23.82
N ALA A 11 24.12 71.56 -23.52
CA ALA A 11 24.26 70.15 -23.83
C ALA A 11 23.81 69.28 -22.65
N LEU A 12 23.55 67.99 -22.94
CA LEU A 12 23.52 66.82 -22.04
C LEU A 12 22.28 66.76 -21.10
N ALA A 13 21.64 65.62 -20.84
CA ALA A 13 22.14 64.26 -20.77
C ALA A 13 21.06 63.23 -21.16
N ALA A 14 21.48 62.19 -21.89
CA ALA A 14 20.74 60.96 -22.04
C ALA A 14 20.91 60.13 -20.75
N THR A 15 19.83 59.90 -20.02
CA THR A 15 19.81 58.96 -18.89
C THR A 15 19.41 57.58 -19.41
N SER A 16 20.38 56.68 -19.55
CA SER A 16 20.14 55.25 -19.73
C SER A 16 19.34 54.68 -18.56
N PRO A 17 18.40 53.74 -18.77
CA PRO A 17 17.79 53.01 -17.68
C PRO A 17 18.83 52.07 -17.07
N ALA A 18 19.10 52.25 -15.78
CA ALA A 18 19.96 51.36 -15.01
C ALA A 18 19.41 49.93 -15.07
N ALA A 19 20.19 49.01 -15.64
CA ALA A 19 19.92 47.59 -15.58
C ALA A 19 19.94 47.14 -14.12
N ALA A 20 18.79 46.71 -13.61
CA ALA A 20 18.70 46.05 -12.31
C ALA A 20 19.63 44.82 -12.33
N SER A 21 20.42 44.64 -11.26
CA SER A 21 21.37 43.53 -11.15
C SER A 21 20.64 42.17 -11.29
N PRO A 22 21.23 41.16 -11.95
CA PRO A 22 20.59 39.86 -12.16
C PRO A 22 20.19 39.17 -10.84
N ALA A 23 20.89 39.46 -9.74
CA ALA A 23 20.53 39.01 -8.39
C ALA A 23 19.23 39.64 -7.85
N ALA A 24 18.93 40.89 -8.18
CA ALA A 24 17.70 41.56 -7.78
C ALA A 24 16.49 41.05 -8.59
N VAL A 25 16.71 40.73 -9.88
CA VAL A 25 15.67 40.14 -10.75
C VAL A 25 15.39 38.69 -10.34
N ALA A 26 16.42 37.92 -9.97
CA ALA A 26 16.26 36.56 -9.43
C ALA A 26 15.58 36.55 -8.05
N ALA A 27 15.89 37.51 -7.17
CA ALA A 27 15.23 37.66 -5.88
C ALA A 27 13.76 38.10 -6.02
N ALA A 28 13.45 38.98 -6.98
CA ALA A 28 12.07 39.37 -7.29
C ALA A 28 11.27 38.23 -7.94
N ALA A 29 11.89 37.41 -8.79
CA ALA A 29 11.27 36.21 -9.36
C ALA A 29 11.02 35.13 -8.28
N ALA A 30 11.96 34.94 -7.34
CA ALA A 30 11.78 34.05 -6.19
C ALA A 30 10.71 34.57 -5.21
N ALA A 31 10.62 35.89 -5.01
CA ALA A 31 9.57 36.51 -4.19
C ALA A 31 8.18 36.44 -4.85
N ALA A 32 8.09 36.61 -6.18
CA ALA A 32 6.86 36.43 -6.95
C ALA A 32 6.41 34.95 -7.00
N ALA A 33 7.36 34.01 -7.11
CA ALA A 33 7.09 32.58 -6.98
C ALA A 33 6.71 32.18 -5.54
N GLY A 34 7.19 32.92 -4.53
CA GLY A 34 6.80 32.77 -3.13
C GLY A 34 5.44 33.39 -2.80
N SER A 35 5.03 34.45 -3.50
CA SER A 35 3.70 35.05 -3.34
C SER A 35 2.60 34.24 -4.04
N SER A 36 2.88 33.67 -5.21
CA SER A 36 1.95 32.75 -5.88
C SER A 36 1.77 31.43 -5.11
N ARG A 37 2.80 30.96 -4.40
CA ARG A 37 2.72 29.80 -3.49
C ARG A 37 1.94 30.10 -2.20
N ARG A 38 1.70 31.37 -1.87
CA ARG A 38 0.85 31.83 -0.74
C ARG A 38 -0.53 32.32 -1.19
N ASP A 39 -0.85 32.20 -2.48
CA ASP A 39 -2.18 32.53 -2.99
C ASP A 39 -3.17 31.44 -2.52
N PRO A 40 -4.22 31.80 -1.75
CA PRO A 40 -5.14 30.83 -1.21
C PRO A 40 -5.97 30.10 -2.28
N ASP A 41 -6.20 30.72 -3.44
CA ASP A 41 -6.93 30.09 -4.54
C ASP A 41 -6.05 29.08 -5.29
N ALA A 42 -4.77 29.42 -5.51
CA ALA A 42 -3.81 28.51 -6.11
C ALA A 42 -3.56 27.27 -5.24
N ALA A 43 -3.43 27.45 -3.92
CA ALA A 43 -3.27 26.34 -2.98
C ALA A 43 -4.50 25.42 -2.97
N VAL A 44 -5.71 25.99 -3.04
CA VAL A 44 -6.95 25.21 -3.16
C VAL A 44 -7.00 24.45 -4.49
N ALA A 45 -6.59 25.06 -5.60
CA ALA A 45 -6.54 24.40 -6.90
C ALA A 45 -5.60 23.18 -6.88
N LEU A 46 -4.46 23.25 -6.20
CA LEU A 46 -3.54 22.12 -6.01
C LEU A 46 -4.19 20.98 -5.20
N LEU A 47 -4.94 21.30 -4.14
CA LEU A 47 -5.70 20.30 -3.35
C LEU A 47 -6.81 19.60 -4.14
N HIS A 48 -7.34 20.26 -5.18
CA HIS A 48 -8.30 19.67 -6.10
C HIS A 48 -7.60 18.84 -7.18
N ALA A 49 -6.50 19.33 -7.73
CA ALA A 49 -5.70 18.65 -8.75
C ALA A 49 -5.09 17.33 -8.24
N ALA A 50 -4.68 17.27 -6.96
CA ALA A 50 -4.17 16.05 -6.33
C ALA A 50 -5.21 14.90 -6.28
N GLY A 51 -6.51 15.21 -6.31
CA GLY A 51 -7.56 14.19 -6.35
C GLY A 51 -7.47 13.19 -5.19
N ASP A 52 -7.29 11.90 -5.57
CA ASP A 52 -7.17 10.75 -4.66
C ASP A 52 -5.72 10.21 -4.55
N ASP A 53 -4.75 10.87 -5.19
CA ASP A 53 -3.34 10.52 -5.05
C ASP A 53 -2.87 10.91 -3.64
N MET A 54 -2.55 9.90 -2.81
CA MET A 54 -2.24 10.11 -1.40
C MET A 54 -0.96 10.94 -1.18
N GLU A 55 0.03 10.79 -2.07
CA GLU A 55 1.32 11.48 -1.96
C GLU A 55 1.17 12.94 -2.40
N ALA A 56 0.57 13.15 -3.58
CA ALA A 56 0.31 14.49 -4.08
C ALA A 56 -0.64 15.29 -3.16
N LEU A 57 -1.63 14.61 -2.54
CA LEU A 57 -2.54 15.23 -1.60
C LEU A 57 -1.84 15.61 -0.28
N ALA A 58 -0.89 14.79 0.19
CA ALA A 58 -0.10 15.10 1.38
C ALA A 58 0.82 16.31 1.16
N GLU A 59 1.49 16.39 0.00
CA GLU A 59 2.32 17.52 -0.38
C GLU A 59 1.50 18.80 -0.53
N ALA A 60 0.36 18.74 -1.24
CA ALA A 60 -0.53 19.88 -1.39
C ALA A 60 -1.12 20.35 -0.04
N ILE A 61 -1.41 19.44 0.90
CA ILE A 61 -1.83 19.80 2.27
C ILE A 61 -0.71 20.51 3.04
N ALA A 62 0.54 20.08 2.86
CA ALA A 62 1.69 20.72 3.49
C ALA A 62 1.91 22.13 2.93
N GLU A 63 1.81 22.31 1.61
CA GLU A 63 1.89 23.62 0.97
C GLU A 63 0.73 24.54 1.37
N ALA A 64 -0.48 24.00 1.52
CA ALA A 64 -1.68 24.75 1.90
C ALA A 64 -1.83 24.96 3.41
N ALA A 65 -0.85 24.57 4.24
CA ALA A 65 -0.93 24.68 5.71
C ALA A 65 -1.13 26.11 6.21
N PHE A 66 -0.68 27.12 5.46
CA PHE A 66 -0.89 28.53 5.81
C PHE A 66 -2.37 28.95 5.80
N LEU A 67 -3.26 28.20 5.12
CA LEU A 67 -4.70 28.46 5.08
C LEU A 67 -5.39 28.27 6.45
N ASP A 68 -4.73 27.66 7.43
CA ASP A 68 -5.27 27.53 8.79
C ASP A 68 -5.43 28.88 9.50
N ALA A 69 -4.62 29.87 9.14
CA ALA A 69 -4.68 31.23 9.67
C ALA A 69 -5.72 32.11 8.95
N THR A 70 -6.21 31.68 7.78
CA THR A 70 -7.18 32.44 6.98
C THR A 70 -8.61 32.03 7.38
N PRO A 71 -9.42 32.91 7.98
CA PRO A 71 -10.82 32.60 8.26
C PRO A 71 -11.62 32.53 6.96
N GLY A 72 -12.47 31.51 6.80
CA GLY A 72 -13.39 31.38 5.66
C GLY A 72 -13.33 30.04 4.93
N GLU A 73 -13.74 30.05 3.66
CA GLU A 73 -13.94 28.88 2.82
C GLU A 73 -12.64 28.09 2.54
N HIS A 74 -11.51 28.78 2.36
CA HIS A 74 -10.21 28.13 2.10
C HIS A 74 -9.78 27.18 3.23
N ARG A 75 -10.05 27.56 4.50
CA ARG A 75 -9.79 26.69 5.66
C ARG A 75 -10.69 25.45 5.66
N GLN A 76 -11.94 25.59 5.23
CA GLN A 76 -12.85 24.46 5.09
C GLN A 76 -12.34 23.49 4.01
N LYS A 77 -11.84 24.00 2.88
CA LYS A 77 -11.24 23.19 1.81
C LYS A 77 -9.98 22.45 2.26
N LEU A 78 -9.09 23.09 3.02
CA LEU A 78 -7.93 22.42 3.64
C LEU A 78 -8.36 21.30 4.61
N ARG A 79 -9.35 21.55 5.47
CA ARG A 79 -9.89 20.54 6.39
C ARG A 79 -10.55 19.37 5.65
N ALA A 80 -11.26 19.65 4.57
CA ALA A 80 -11.83 18.62 3.70
C ALA A 80 -10.73 17.78 3.05
N ALA A 81 -9.66 18.39 2.54
CA ALA A 81 -8.50 17.68 2.01
C ALA A 81 -7.80 16.79 3.04
N ARG A 82 -7.53 17.30 4.26
CA ARG A 82 -6.98 16.50 5.37
C ARG A 82 -7.88 15.32 5.75
N THR A 83 -9.19 15.53 5.75
CA THR A 83 -10.16 14.46 6.03
C THR A 83 -10.17 13.41 4.93
N ARG A 84 -10.08 13.84 3.65
CA ARG A 84 -9.94 12.94 2.51
C ARG A 84 -8.66 12.09 2.63
N LEU A 85 -7.50 12.72 2.86
CA LEU A 85 -6.24 11.99 3.05
C LEU A 85 -6.34 10.98 4.21
N ARG A 86 -6.91 11.38 5.35
CA ARG A 86 -7.14 10.45 6.47
C ARG A 86 -8.03 9.28 6.07
N ASN A 87 -9.10 9.53 5.32
CA ASN A 87 -10.00 8.48 4.86
C ASN A 87 -9.33 7.54 3.86
N LEU A 88 -8.50 8.05 2.95
CA LEU A 88 -7.71 7.26 2.00
C LEU A 88 -6.70 6.39 2.74
N LEU A 89 -5.93 6.96 3.68
CA LEU A 89 -5.00 6.21 4.53
C LEU A 89 -5.72 5.17 5.38
N ALA A 90 -6.88 5.50 5.95
CA ALA A 90 -7.69 4.56 6.70
C ALA A 90 -8.29 3.45 5.81
N ALA A 91 -8.64 3.76 4.56
CA ALA A 91 -9.10 2.77 3.59
C ALA A 91 -7.97 1.82 3.19
N ALA A 92 -6.77 2.34 2.92
CA ALA A 92 -5.57 1.55 2.66
C ALA A 92 -5.23 0.65 3.85
N ALA A 93 -5.20 1.20 5.07
CA ALA A 93 -4.94 0.42 6.29
C ALA A 93 -6.03 -0.64 6.55
N ARG A 94 -7.30 -0.38 6.21
CA ARG A 94 -8.37 -1.37 6.29
C ARG A 94 -8.24 -2.47 5.24
N ALA A 95 -7.78 -2.14 4.03
CA ALA A 95 -7.48 -3.13 3.00
C ALA A 95 -6.34 -4.05 3.48
N ASP A 96 -5.25 -3.47 3.98
CA ASP A 96 -4.13 -4.24 4.55
C ASP A 96 -4.56 -5.10 5.76
N ALA A 97 -5.45 -4.57 6.62
CA ALA A 97 -5.98 -5.29 7.77
C ALA A 97 -7.03 -6.35 7.40
N ALA A 98 -7.75 -6.19 6.28
CA ALA A 98 -8.67 -7.21 5.78
C ALA A 98 -7.91 -8.43 5.25
N ASP A 99 -6.72 -8.20 4.69
CA ASP A 99 -5.82 -9.26 4.25
C ASP A 99 -5.05 -9.90 5.42
N ARG A 100 -4.73 -9.13 6.47
CA ARG A 100 -4.02 -9.61 7.65
C ARG A 100 -4.96 -10.33 8.62
N SER A 101 -4.65 -11.58 8.94
CA SER A 101 -5.45 -12.35 9.90
C SER A 101 -5.54 -11.69 11.29
N PRO A 102 -6.73 -11.66 11.92
CA PRO A 102 -6.90 -11.18 13.29
C PRO A 102 -6.25 -12.09 14.35
N HIS A 103 -5.72 -13.25 13.95
CA HIS A 103 -5.13 -14.25 14.84
C HIS A 103 -3.59 -14.27 14.84
N ALA A 104 -2.96 -13.29 14.20
CA ALA A 104 -1.50 -13.13 14.23
C ALA A 104 -1.00 -12.94 15.67
N ARG A 105 0.10 -13.62 16.02
CA ARG A 105 0.73 -13.57 17.36
C ARG A 105 2.17 -13.06 17.21
N SER A 106 2.70 -12.45 18.26
CA SER A 106 4.11 -12.02 18.29
C SER A 106 5.07 -13.20 18.33
N GLU A 107 4.65 -14.31 18.92
CA GLU A 107 5.43 -15.52 19.13
C GLU A 107 4.62 -16.76 18.74
N TYR A 108 5.31 -17.75 18.17
CA TYR A 108 4.74 -19.02 17.71
C TYR A 108 5.56 -20.17 18.30
N SER A 109 4.90 -21.21 18.84
CA SER A 109 5.56 -22.42 19.32
C SER A 109 5.38 -23.58 18.35
N VAL A 110 6.39 -24.44 18.25
CA VAL A 110 6.32 -25.69 17.47
C VAL A 110 5.36 -26.69 18.11
N ASP A 111 5.11 -26.60 19.41
CA ASP A 111 4.23 -27.54 20.14
C ASP A 111 2.78 -27.50 19.62
N ASP A 112 2.35 -26.37 19.07
CA ASP A 112 1.04 -26.23 18.45
C ASP A 112 0.90 -27.02 17.13
N PHE A 113 2.02 -27.43 16.51
CA PHE A 113 2.03 -28.03 15.18
C PHE A 113 1.14 -29.28 15.08
N GLU A 114 1.35 -30.28 15.92
CA GLU A 114 0.61 -31.55 15.86
C GLU A 114 -0.89 -31.37 16.09
N ARG A 115 -1.26 -30.41 16.93
CA ARG A 115 -2.66 -30.08 17.21
C ARG A 115 -3.31 -29.39 16.00
N LEU A 116 -2.60 -28.44 15.39
CA LEU A 116 -3.12 -27.65 14.27
C LEU A 116 -3.16 -28.43 12.95
N THR A 117 -2.27 -29.41 12.74
CA THR A 117 -2.29 -30.29 11.55
C THR A 117 -3.57 -31.14 11.48
N VAL A 118 -4.15 -31.54 12.60
CA VAL A 118 -5.42 -32.28 12.63
C VAL A 118 -6.62 -31.38 12.30
N GLN A 119 -6.49 -30.07 12.52
CA GLN A 119 -7.59 -29.12 12.45
C GLN A 119 -7.65 -28.34 11.13
N TYR A 120 -6.51 -28.04 10.49
CA TYR A 120 -6.50 -27.18 9.31
C TYR A 120 -7.32 -27.76 8.14
N GLU A 121 -7.33 -29.08 7.93
CA GLU A 121 -8.12 -29.70 6.86
C GLU A 121 -9.64 -29.61 7.11
N LYS A 122 -10.05 -29.50 8.37
CA LYS A 122 -11.46 -29.42 8.79
C LYS A 122 -12.03 -28.01 8.74
N LEU A 123 -11.21 -26.99 8.45
CA LEU A 123 -11.67 -25.63 8.29
C LEU A 123 -12.57 -25.50 7.06
N ASN A 124 -13.48 -24.51 7.08
CA ASN A 124 -14.41 -24.26 5.99
C ASN A 124 -13.72 -23.51 4.83
N TRP A 125 -12.82 -24.19 4.11
CA TRP A 125 -12.10 -23.62 2.98
C TRP A 125 -13.02 -23.19 1.84
N ARG A 126 -12.77 -21.99 1.30
CA ARG A 126 -13.44 -21.53 0.09
C ARG A 126 -13.00 -22.33 -1.12
N MET A 127 -13.87 -22.48 -2.11
CA MET A 127 -13.49 -22.98 -3.43
C MET A 127 -13.28 -21.79 -4.36
N VAL A 128 -12.08 -21.68 -4.94
CA VAL A 128 -11.70 -20.61 -5.86
C VAL A 128 -11.67 -21.18 -7.27
N SER A 129 -12.48 -20.61 -8.15
CA SER A 129 -12.46 -20.91 -9.58
C SER A 129 -11.32 -20.12 -10.24
N LYS A 130 -10.27 -20.81 -10.69
CA LYS A 130 -9.18 -20.24 -11.47
C LYS A 130 -9.55 -20.20 -12.97
N PRO A 131 -8.97 -19.29 -13.76
CA PRO A 131 -9.17 -19.27 -15.21
C PRO A 131 -8.81 -20.63 -15.81
N GLY A 132 -9.66 -21.15 -16.71
CA GLY A 132 -9.54 -22.50 -17.25
C GLY A 132 -10.45 -23.55 -16.59
N GLY A 133 -11.44 -23.12 -15.79
CA GLY A 133 -12.47 -24.00 -15.21
C GLY A 133 -11.98 -24.87 -14.05
N ALA A 134 -10.77 -24.60 -13.55
CA ALA A 134 -10.21 -25.30 -12.41
C ALA A 134 -10.82 -24.78 -11.10
N THR A 135 -11.49 -25.66 -10.36
CA THR A 135 -11.98 -25.36 -9.02
C THR A 135 -11.00 -25.92 -8.01
N VAL A 136 -10.24 -25.04 -7.34
CA VAL A 136 -9.21 -25.42 -6.37
C VAL A 136 -9.41 -24.69 -5.04
N LYS A 137 -8.76 -25.14 -3.98
CA LYS A 137 -8.71 -24.41 -2.72
C LYS A 137 -7.81 -23.16 -2.86
N PRO A 138 -7.91 -22.20 -1.93
CA PRO A 138 -6.99 -21.07 -1.85
C PRO A 138 -5.54 -21.53 -1.74
N ASP A 139 -4.62 -20.71 -2.25
CA ASP A 139 -3.18 -21.03 -2.22
C ASP A 139 -2.65 -21.22 -0.80
N ASP A 140 -3.24 -20.55 0.21
CA ASP A 140 -2.89 -20.70 1.62
C ASP A 140 -3.13 -22.13 2.16
N PHE A 141 -4.17 -22.83 1.67
CA PHE A 141 -4.38 -24.24 2.02
C PHE A 141 -3.22 -25.10 1.52
N TYR A 142 -2.79 -24.90 0.27
CA TYR A 142 -1.72 -25.68 -0.33
C TYR A 142 -0.36 -25.37 0.32
N ARG A 143 -0.12 -24.13 0.74
CA ARG A 143 1.06 -23.76 1.52
C ARG A 143 1.09 -24.46 2.88
N LEU A 144 -0.04 -24.50 3.60
CA LEU A 144 -0.14 -25.24 4.87
C LEU A 144 0.11 -26.75 4.66
N TYR A 145 -0.52 -27.33 3.63
CA TYR A 145 -0.30 -28.74 3.26
C TYR A 145 1.19 -29.03 2.99
N ALA A 146 1.83 -28.19 2.17
CA ALA A 146 3.23 -28.33 1.82
C ALA A 146 4.15 -28.27 3.04
N LEU A 147 3.93 -27.31 3.95
CA LEU A 147 4.70 -27.19 5.19
C LEU A 147 4.50 -28.38 6.12
N HIS A 148 3.26 -28.88 6.21
CA HIS A 148 2.94 -30.08 6.98
C HIS A 148 3.64 -31.33 6.41
N MET A 149 3.59 -31.53 5.09
CA MET A 149 4.24 -32.66 4.42
C MET A 149 5.77 -32.58 4.56
N GLN A 150 6.35 -31.39 4.39
CA GLN A 150 7.79 -31.19 4.56
C GLN A 150 8.26 -31.43 6.01
N ALA A 151 7.46 -31.03 7.01
CA ALA A 151 7.79 -31.24 8.41
C ALA A 151 7.67 -32.70 8.85
N THR A 152 6.79 -33.49 8.23
CA THR A 152 6.50 -34.88 8.65
C THR A 152 7.21 -35.93 7.79
N ARG A 153 7.19 -35.76 6.45
CA ARG A 153 7.76 -36.70 5.48
C ARG A 153 9.08 -36.23 4.89
N GLY A 154 9.42 -34.94 5.03
CA GLY A 154 10.58 -34.36 4.39
C GLY A 154 10.30 -34.02 2.92
N ASP A 155 11.33 -34.13 2.08
CA ASP A 155 11.30 -33.69 0.69
C ASP A 155 10.28 -34.44 -0.17
N VAL A 156 9.70 -33.74 -1.14
CA VAL A 156 8.77 -34.36 -2.08
C VAL A 156 9.46 -35.42 -2.95
N GLU A 157 8.91 -36.62 -2.91
CA GLU A 157 9.27 -37.75 -3.76
C GLU A 157 8.13 -38.00 -4.78
N GLY A 158 8.51 -38.43 -5.98
CA GLY A 158 7.56 -38.77 -7.04
C GLY A 158 7.28 -37.66 -8.06
N GLU A 159 6.55 -38.03 -9.11
CA GLU A 159 6.22 -37.16 -10.24
C GLU A 159 4.94 -36.35 -9.99
N ARG A 160 4.82 -35.20 -10.67
CA ARG A 160 3.64 -34.35 -10.58
C ARG A 160 2.40 -35.09 -11.10
N PRO A 161 1.34 -35.26 -10.28
CA PRO A 161 0.15 -35.98 -10.70
C PRO A 161 -0.54 -35.25 -11.86
N MET A 162 -0.76 -35.94 -12.98
CA MET A 162 -1.36 -35.33 -14.17
C MET A 162 -2.86 -35.62 -14.32
N TRP A 163 -3.34 -36.75 -13.83
CA TRP A 163 -4.69 -37.26 -14.08
C TRP A 163 -5.32 -37.73 -12.76
N ALA A 164 -6.59 -37.40 -12.57
CA ALA A 164 -7.35 -37.88 -11.42
C ALA A 164 -7.78 -39.35 -11.62
N GLU A 165 -7.92 -40.11 -10.54
CA GLU A 165 -8.32 -41.53 -10.59
C GLU A 165 -9.66 -41.77 -11.30
N ARG A 166 -10.57 -40.77 -11.27
CA ARG A 166 -11.88 -40.82 -11.92
C ARG A 166 -11.89 -40.29 -13.35
N GLY A 167 -10.73 -39.98 -13.91
CA GLY A 167 -10.58 -39.29 -15.20
C GLY A 167 -10.72 -37.77 -15.09
N GLY A 168 -9.97 -37.05 -15.92
CA GLY A 168 -9.87 -35.57 -15.90
C GLY A 168 -8.54 -35.04 -15.36
N LEU A 169 -8.30 -33.75 -15.54
CA LEU A 169 -7.11 -33.06 -15.03
C LEU A 169 -7.20 -32.88 -13.51
N ASP A 170 -6.20 -33.37 -12.77
CA ASP A 170 -6.14 -33.20 -11.32
C ASP A 170 -5.49 -31.86 -10.94
N PHE A 171 -6.29 -30.80 -10.83
CA PHE A 171 -5.79 -29.49 -10.42
C PHE A 171 -5.41 -29.43 -8.94
N GLU A 172 -6.09 -30.19 -8.08
CA GLU A 172 -5.86 -30.18 -6.64
C GLU A 172 -4.57 -30.92 -6.28
N GLY A 173 -4.36 -32.13 -6.82
CA GLY A 173 -3.13 -32.89 -6.64
C GLY A 173 -1.92 -32.17 -7.21
N ARG A 174 -2.07 -31.52 -8.39
CA ARG A 174 -1.00 -30.66 -8.95
C ARG A 174 -0.63 -29.53 -8.00
N SER A 175 -1.62 -28.80 -7.48
CA SER A 175 -1.38 -27.67 -6.59
C SER A 175 -0.71 -28.09 -5.27
N ARG A 176 -1.11 -29.25 -4.72
CA ARG A 176 -0.46 -29.84 -3.53
C ARG A 176 0.99 -30.21 -3.81
N TRP A 177 1.24 -30.89 -4.93
CA TRP A 177 2.58 -31.31 -5.32
C TRP A 177 3.48 -30.10 -5.62
N ASP A 178 2.98 -29.10 -6.35
CA ASP A 178 3.73 -27.88 -6.69
C ASP A 178 4.13 -27.11 -5.43
N ALA A 179 3.22 -26.95 -4.48
CA ALA A 179 3.50 -26.28 -3.22
C ALA A 179 4.53 -27.05 -2.38
N TRP A 180 4.45 -28.38 -2.33
CA TRP A 180 5.40 -29.21 -1.59
C TRP A 180 6.79 -29.23 -2.26
N ALA A 181 6.83 -29.33 -3.59
CA ALA A 181 8.07 -29.25 -4.37
C ALA A 181 8.81 -27.92 -4.19
N ALA A 182 8.08 -26.82 -4.03
CA ALA A 182 8.67 -25.50 -3.76
C ALA A 182 9.40 -25.42 -2.41
N LEU A 183 9.15 -26.35 -1.48
CA LEU A 183 9.78 -26.40 -0.16
C LEU A 183 10.93 -27.40 -0.05
N ARG A 184 11.29 -28.09 -1.13
CA ARG A 184 12.39 -29.07 -1.15
C ARG A 184 13.68 -28.46 -0.61
N GLY A 185 14.37 -29.20 0.27
CA GLY A 185 15.58 -28.75 0.97
C GLY A 185 15.32 -27.85 2.18
N SER A 186 14.06 -27.66 2.59
CA SER A 186 13.73 -26.95 3.82
C SER A 186 13.80 -27.88 5.03
N ASP A 187 14.37 -27.34 6.11
CA ASP A 187 14.54 -28.03 7.39
C ASP A 187 13.19 -28.31 8.10
N PRO A 188 12.93 -29.55 8.59
CA PRO A 188 11.65 -29.94 9.17
C PRO A 188 11.17 -29.08 10.36
N PRO A 189 11.96 -28.82 11.42
CA PRO A 189 11.48 -27.98 12.53
C PRO A 189 11.21 -26.53 12.09
N LYS A 190 11.98 -26.00 11.12
CA LYS A 190 11.68 -24.68 10.54
C LYS A 190 10.35 -24.69 9.77
N CYS A 191 10.01 -25.77 9.07
CA CYS A 191 8.74 -25.93 8.40
C CYS A 191 7.56 -26.03 9.37
N ALA A 192 7.72 -26.75 10.50
CA ALA A 192 6.71 -26.83 11.54
C ALA A 192 6.40 -25.44 12.15
N LEU A 193 7.43 -24.66 12.48
CA LEU A 193 7.24 -23.29 12.97
C LEU A 193 6.55 -22.39 11.93
N ARG A 194 6.96 -22.48 10.66
CA ARG A 194 6.33 -21.76 9.55
C ARG A 194 4.87 -22.16 9.36
N PHE A 195 4.53 -23.42 9.56
CA PHE A 195 3.15 -23.90 9.50
C PHE A 195 2.30 -23.23 10.58
N VAL A 196 2.75 -23.25 11.83
CA VAL A 196 2.03 -22.62 12.95
C VAL A 196 1.83 -21.13 12.66
N ARG A 197 2.90 -20.44 12.27
CA ARG A 197 2.81 -19.03 11.88
C ARG A 197 1.79 -18.79 10.77
N LEU A 198 1.87 -19.55 9.68
CA LEU A 198 0.96 -19.40 8.54
C LEU A 198 -0.48 -19.67 8.94
N PHE A 199 -0.74 -20.68 9.78
CA PHE A 199 -2.09 -21.02 10.27
C PHE A 199 -2.75 -19.82 10.98
N HIS A 200 -1.95 -19.09 11.76
CA HIS A 200 -2.38 -17.88 12.46
C HIS A 200 -2.52 -16.66 11.54
N GLU A 201 -1.67 -16.52 10.53
CA GLU A 201 -1.56 -15.32 9.70
C GLU A 201 -2.36 -15.35 8.38
N PHE A 202 -2.78 -16.52 7.88
CA PHE A 202 -3.40 -16.62 6.56
C PHE A 202 -4.71 -15.84 6.44
N SER A 203 -5.02 -15.37 5.24
CA SER A 203 -6.14 -14.45 4.99
C SER A 203 -7.48 -15.08 5.39
N PRO A 204 -8.34 -14.38 6.15
CA PRO A 204 -9.67 -14.88 6.48
C PRO A 204 -10.55 -15.10 5.23
N ALA A 205 -10.25 -14.42 4.11
CA ALA A 205 -10.94 -14.61 2.83
C ALA A 205 -10.75 -16.01 2.22
N ALA A 206 -9.75 -16.77 2.69
CA ALA A 206 -9.54 -18.16 2.30
C ALA A 206 -10.63 -19.12 2.85
N LEU A 207 -11.43 -18.68 3.83
CA LEU A 207 -12.50 -19.48 4.42
C LEU A 207 -13.88 -18.92 4.06
N TYR A 208 -14.89 -19.79 3.96
CA TYR A 208 -16.30 -19.37 3.88
C TYR A 208 -16.75 -18.73 5.18
N LYS A 209 -16.25 -19.26 6.31
CA LYS A 209 -16.47 -18.75 7.66
C LYS A 209 -15.21 -18.96 8.47
N ASP A 210 -14.69 -17.90 9.08
CA ASP A 210 -13.53 -18.02 9.95
C ASP A 210 -13.94 -18.64 11.29
N THR A 211 -13.62 -19.92 11.47
CA THR A 211 -13.83 -20.68 12.71
C THR A 211 -12.52 -20.93 13.47
N ARG A 212 -11.40 -20.31 13.04
CA ARG A 212 -10.10 -20.51 13.67
C ARG A 212 -10.07 -20.05 15.11
N ALA A 213 -10.80 -19.01 15.46
CA ALA A 213 -10.92 -18.53 16.84
C ALA A 213 -11.31 -19.66 17.82
N ALA A 214 -12.20 -20.58 17.42
CA ALA A 214 -12.60 -21.71 18.25
C ALA A 214 -11.46 -22.74 18.41
N VAL A 215 -10.73 -23.03 17.33
CA VAL A 215 -9.59 -23.94 17.32
C VAL A 215 -8.42 -23.39 18.15
N LEU A 216 -8.20 -22.07 18.09
CA LEU A 216 -7.13 -21.38 18.80
C LEU A 216 -7.49 -21.12 20.26
N GLY A 217 -8.75 -20.82 20.57
CA GLY A 217 -9.25 -20.58 21.93
C GLY A 217 -9.24 -21.83 22.80
N ALA A 218 -9.48 -23.01 22.21
CA ALA A 218 -9.38 -24.30 22.90
C ALA A 218 -7.94 -24.63 23.38
N ALA A 219 -6.93 -23.86 22.97
CA ALA A 219 -5.54 -24.01 23.42
C ALA A 219 -5.20 -23.19 24.67
N ALA A 220 -6.02 -22.18 24.98
CA ALA A 220 -5.74 -21.22 26.06
C ALA A 220 -6.52 -21.55 27.36
N SER A 221 -7.16 -22.72 27.41
CA SER A 221 -7.93 -23.25 28.54
C SER A 221 -7.30 -24.54 29.04
#